data_AF-A0AAN6Y6I5-F1
#
_entry.id   AF-A0AAN6Y6I5-F1
#
_cell.length_a   1.000
_cell.length_b   1.000
_cell.length_c   1.000
_cell.angle_alpha   90.00
_cell.angle_beta   90.00
_cell.angle_gamma   90.00
#
_symmetry.space_group_name_H-M   'P 1'
#
loop_
_entity.id
_entity.type
_entity.pdbx_description
1 polymer ?
#
loop_
_entity_poly.entity_id
_entity_poly.type
_entity_poly.pdbx_seq_one_letter_code
_entity_poly.pdbx_strand_id
1 'polypeptide(L)'
;MSPSDYAWERLPDPLAPTAELPSLSGSRLQLVEALSLNLALQEFEMVFPSAFAEMKKTSNKSGLEALSLQKTYCKLEETHGGQGIMNDLLHAIPRDVLKSIVLGTVGFDAQHGLKGHGTSGGGVYVVSICTEPNGGFLTIKGLARLLANMQKYIDGSEAWLSREDRAGTMPANYADLAAFVSQVDTKYFGNILPDASPRFGRTGDLRASARQLKKLLQQRYDEAIKHNPTGETVILQSPVLVGSSGCLIERCKKYDLVGGSLKDVSKTYTLLMSLLGVQGANPRPSVLTPIRIWEPGQLGDAELLVTALANSYIMQDGLNVTECGQNKDTQTATQFHEAAVYVCATDDTLRNNLDISEKWAREYDERVDKILSMSPLTNSNIEKDWEVLSNKFDDLIIAAEEVAAKEARFREAKAKRERLTEEWRQEAEFREEMLAIFKEWDRVGKEVREERAARAQAEAEAETVQQERI
;
A
#
# COMPACT_ATOMS: atom_id res chain seq x y z
N MET A 1 30.53 17.87 -0.86
CA MET A 1 29.74 16.64 -0.99
C MET A 1 29.72 16.29 -2.46
N SER A 2 30.01 15.03 -2.80
CA SER A 2 29.86 14.55 -4.17
C SER A 2 28.38 14.53 -4.50
N PRO A 3 27.93 14.96 -5.70
CA PRO A 3 26.53 14.84 -6.12
C PRO A 3 25.92 13.44 -5.90
N SER A 4 26.73 12.37 -6.01
CA SER A 4 26.39 10.93 -5.99
C SER A 4 25.58 10.34 -4.80
N ASP A 5 25.10 11.14 -3.85
CA ASP A 5 24.71 10.65 -2.53
C ASP A 5 23.19 10.56 -2.30
N TYR A 6 22.36 11.14 -3.17
CA TYR A 6 20.89 11.10 -3.04
C TYR A 6 20.24 9.91 -3.75
N ALA A 7 19.07 9.47 -3.24
CA ALA A 7 18.36 8.33 -3.81
C ALA A 7 17.85 8.57 -5.23
N TRP A 8 17.50 9.81 -5.58
CA TRP A 8 16.94 10.15 -6.91
C TRP A 8 17.98 10.03 -8.03
N GLU A 9 19.28 10.09 -7.72
CA GLU A 9 20.36 9.86 -8.69
C GLU A 9 20.56 8.37 -9.01
N ARG A 10 19.91 7.48 -8.24
CA ARG A 10 19.96 6.02 -8.39
C ARG A 10 18.74 5.46 -9.11
N LEU A 11 17.85 6.32 -9.60
CA LEU A 11 16.67 5.90 -10.32
C LEU A 11 17.08 5.22 -11.64
N PRO A 12 16.50 4.04 -11.96
CA PRO A 12 16.75 3.39 -13.23
C PRO A 12 16.11 4.19 -14.37
N ASP A 13 16.68 4.05 -15.57
CA ASP A 13 16.07 4.49 -16.82
C ASP A 13 15.82 3.24 -17.70
N PRO A 14 14.55 2.86 -17.97
CA PRO A 14 13.32 3.54 -17.57
C PRO A 14 12.98 3.39 -16.08
N LEU A 15 12.17 4.32 -15.56
CA LEU A 15 11.70 4.30 -14.17
C LEU A 15 10.90 3.02 -13.87
N ALA A 16 11.37 2.25 -12.89
CA ALA A 16 10.76 1.00 -12.46
C ALA A 16 11.11 0.69 -10.99
N PRO A 17 10.32 -0.14 -10.29
CA PRO A 17 10.72 -0.67 -8.99
C PRO A 17 12.10 -1.34 -9.04
N THR A 18 12.87 -1.17 -7.96
CA THR A 18 14.15 -1.85 -7.78
C THR A 18 14.21 -2.50 -6.40
N ALA A 19 15.25 -3.28 -6.11
CA ALA A 19 15.48 -3.80 -4.77
C ALA A 19 15.69 -2.68 -3.72
N GLU A 20 16.25 -1.54 -4.13
CA GLU A 20 16.47 -0.37 -3.27
C GLU A 20 15.19 0.48 -3.09
N LEU A 21 14.37 0.55 -4.14
CA LEU A 21 13.14 1.34 -4.24
C LEU A 21 11.91 0.48 -4.63
N PRO A 22 11.55 -0.54 -3.84
CA PRO A 22 10.49 -1.49 -4.18
C PRO A 22 9.08 -0.89 -4.25
N SER A 23 8.82 0.22 -3.57
CA SER A 23 7.49 0.85 -3.52
C SER A 23 7.25 1.85 -4.66
N LEU A 24 8.08 1.86 -5.71
CA LEU A 24 7.94 2.77 -6.86
C LEU A 24 6.91 2.25 -7.89
N SER A 25 5.62 2.39 -7.59
CA SER A 25 4.53 1.93 -8.47
C SER A 25 3.34 2.90 -8.49
N GLY A 26 2.41 2.70 -9.43
CA GLY A 26 1.16 3.45 -9.53
C GLY A 26 1.37 4.97 -9.62
N SER A 27 0.61 5.71 -8.81
CA SER A 27 0.67 7.16 -8.65
C SER A 27 2.04 7.66 -8.21
N ARG A 28 2.77 6.91 -7.38
CA ARG A 28 4.12 7.30 -6.98
C ARG A 28 5.05 7.34 -8.18
N LEU A 29 4.95 6.38 -9.10
CA LEU A 29 5.73 6.37 -10.33
C LEU A 29 5.41 7.61 -11.19
N GLN A 30 4.13 7.96 -11.34
CA GLN A 30 3.69 9.16 -12.07
C GLN A 30 4.24 10.45 -11.45
N LEU A 31 4.21 10.56 -10.11
CA LEU A 31 4.77 11.71 -9.40
C LEU A 31 6.29 11.79 -9.58
N VAL A 32 7.01 10.67 -9.53
CA VAL A 32 8.46 10.64 -9.77
C VAL A 32 8.79 11.02 -11.21
N GLU A 33 8.03 10.52 -12.18
CA GLU A 33 8.21 10.86 -13.59
C GLU A 33 8.04 12.38 -13.81
N ALA A 34 6.98 12.96 -13.27
CA ALA A 34 6.74 14.41 -13.30
C ALA A 34 7.88 15.21 -12.63
N LEU A 35 8.44 14.73 -11.52
CA LEU A 35 9.59 15.37 -10.87
C LEU A 35 10.91 15.18 -11.64
N SER A 36 11.08 14.06 -12.35
CA SER A 36 12.29 13.74 -13.12
C SER A 36 12.41 14.60 -14.37
N LEU A 37 11.28 14.96 -14.98
CA LEU A 37 11.19 15.89 -16.11
C LEU A 37 11.43 17.35 -15.68
N ASN A 38 11.68 17.58 -14.39
CA ASN A 38 11.91 18.89 -13.79
C ASN A 38 10.78 19.88 -14.13
N LEU A 39 9.54 19.37 -14.25
CA LEU A 39 8.38 20.16 -14.62
C LEU A 39 8.16 21.31 -13.63
N ALA A 40 7.41 22.31 -14.06
CA ALA A 40 6.88 23.29 -13.15
C ALA A 40 5.96 22.62 -12.13
N LEU A 41 5.90 23.15 -10.90
CA LEU A 41 5.05 22.56 -9.87
C LEU A 41 3.56 22.62 -10.23
N GLN A 42 3.16 23.54 -11.12
CA GLN A 42 1.81 23.60 -11.71
C GLN A 42 1.50 22.36 -12.54
N GLU A 43 2.47 21.85 -13.32
CA GLU A 43 2.22 20.61 -14.08
C GLU A 43 2.22 19.40 -13.17
N PHE A 44 3.07 19.40 -12.14
CA PHE A 44 3.09 18.37 -11.12
C PHE A 44 1.73 18.28 -10.40
N GLU A 45 1.08 19.43 -10.16
CA GLU A 45 -0.27 19.51 -9.61
C GLU A 45 -1.31 18.78 -10.48
N MET A 46 -1.15 18.76 -11.81
CA MET A 46 -2.07 18.06 -12.72
C MET A 46 -2.07 16.54 -12.53
N VAL A 47 -1.04 15.97 -11.89
CA VAL A 47 -0.94 14.53 -11.58
C VAL A 47 -1.70 14.18 -10.29
N PHE A 48 -2.08 15.17 -9.48
CA PHE A 48 -2.71 14.92 -8.19
C PHE A 48 -4.09 14.25 -8.30
N PRO A 49 -4.99 14.64 -9.24
CA PRO A 49 -6.27 13.95 -9.39
C PRO A 49 -6.13 12.45 -9.68
N SER A 50 -5.17 12.03 -10.53
CA SER A 50 -4.93 10.61 -10.81
C SER A 50 -4.36 9.90 -9.58
N ALA A 51 -3.43 10.55 -8.87
CA ALA A 51 -2.87 10.03 -7.64
C ALA A 51 -3.96 9.82 -6.57
N PHE A 52 -4.82 10.82 -6.35
CA PHE A 52 -5.91 10.77 -5.38
C PHE A 52 -6.98 9.74 -5.75
N ALA A 53 -7.28 9.58 -7.03
CA ALA A 53 -8.19 8.54 -7.49
C ALA A 53 -7.68 7.13 -7.16
N GLU A 54 -6.37 6.90 -7.21
CA GLU A 54 -5.77 5.63 -6.80
C GLU A 54 -5.82 5.42 -5.29
N MET A 55 -5.58 6.47 -4.50
CA MET A 55 -5.77 6.41 -3.05
C MET A 55 -7.20 5.94 -2.71
N LYS A 56 -8.21 6.50 -3.39
CA LYS A 56 -9.63 6.16 -3.21
C LYS A 56 -9.94 4.71 -3.58
N LYS A 57 -9.32 4.18 -4.63
CA LYS A 57 -9.44 2.76 -5.00
C LYS A 57 -8.84 1.85 -3.93
N THR A 58 -7.75 2.27 -3.30
CA THR A 58 -7.04 1.50 -2.28
C THR A 58 -7.81 1.48 -0.96
N SER A 59 -8.47 2.58 -0.58
CA SER A 59 -9.27 2.63 0.64
C SER A 59 -10.41 1.63 0.65
N ASN A 60 -11.14 1.55 -0.45
CA ASN A 60 -12.32 0.69 -0.56
C ASN A 60 -11.98 -0.81 -0.49
N LYS A 61 -10.72 -1.19 -0.76
CA LYS A 61 -10.26 -2.59 -0.71
C LYS A 61 -9.70 -3.01 0.65
N SER A 62 -9.40 -2.04 1.53
CA SER A 62 -8.62 -2.31 2.75
C SER A 62 -9.43 -2.92 3.90
N GLY A 63 -10.76 -2.91 3.83
CA GLY A 63 -11.64 -3.47 4.87
C GLY A 63 -11.58 -2.73 6.22
N LEU A 64 -10.81 -1.64 6.32
CA LEU A 64 -10.82 -0.73 7.47
C LEU A 64 -12.01 0.21 7.33
N GLU A 65 -13.18 -0.20 7.84
CA GLU A 65 -14.38 0.65 7.93
C GLU A 65 -14.10 2.00 8.64
N ALA A 66 -13.08 2.03 9.50
CA ALA A 66 -12.71 3.19 10.32
C ALA A 66 -11.97 4.32 9.56
N LEU A 67 -11.32 4.04 8.42
CA LEU A 67 -10.58 5.05 7.64
C LEU A 67 -11.40 5.46 6.41
N SER A 68 -12.48 6.19 6.65
CA SER A 68 -13.16 6.91 5.57
C SER A 68 -12.29 8.10 5.17
N LEU A 69 -11.47 7.90 4.14
CA LEU A 69 -10.71 8.99 3.50
C LEU A 69 -11.62 9.92 2.68
N GLN A 70 -12.94 9.79 2.78
CA GLN A 70 -13.88 10.57 1.98
C GLN A 70 -13.75 12.07 2.24
N LYS A 71 -13.56 12.50 3.49
CA LYS A 71 -13.40 13.94 3.77
C LYS A 71 -12.07 14.47 3.25
N THR A 72 -11.01 13.68 3.38
CA THR A 72 -9.71 13.93 2.73
C THR A 72 -9.87 14.14 1.23
N TYR A 73 -10.61 13.27 0.54
CA TYR A 73 -10.84 13.41 -0.90
C TYR A 73 -11.68 14.63 -1.24
N CYS A 74 -12.82 14.82 -0.57
CA CYS A 74 -13.67 16.00 -0.82
C CYS A 74 -12.88 17.28 -0.60
N LYS A 75 -12.07 17.36 0.47
CA LYS A 75 -11.23 18.51 0.73
C LYS A 75 -10.17 18.70 -0.34
N LEU A 76 -9.50 17.64 -0.79
CA LEU A 76 -8.52 17.75 -1.88
C LEU A 76 -9.17 18.20 -3.20
N GLU A 77 -10.34 17.66 -3.55
CA GLU A 77 -11.11 18.04 -4.75
C GLU A 77 -11.60 19.50 -4.67
N GLU A 78 -12.17 19.91 -3.52
CA GLU A 78 -12.61 21.28 -3.25
C GLU A 78 -11.44 22.27 -3.31
N THR A 79 -10.29 21.90 -2.73
CA THR A 79 -9.14 22.80 -2.67
C THR A 79 -8.46 22.94 -4.04
N HIS A 80 -8.34 21.87 -4.82
CA HIS A 80 -7.87 21.96 -6.21
C HIS A 80 -8.77 22.82 -7.10
N GLY A 81 -10.09 22.75 -6.90
CA GLY A 81 -11.05 23.45 -7.75
C GLY A 81 -11.28 24.92 -7.39
N GLY A 82 -10.90 25.36 -6.18
CA GLY A 82 -11.44 26.60 -5.60
C GLY A 82 -10.45 27.65 -5.13
N GLN A 83 -9.28 27.28 -4.59
CA GLN A 83 -8.38 28.24 -3.94
C GLN A 83 -6.94 27.73 -4.03
N GLY A 84 -6.04 28.49 -4.66
CA GLY A 84 -4.65 28.12 -4.94
C GLY A 84 -3.74 27.79 -3.74
N ILE A 85 -4.30 27.60 -2.54
CA ILE A 85 -3.57 27.31 -1.30
C ILE A 85 -2.74 26.03 -1.40
N MET A 86 -3.24 24.96 -2.04
CA MET A 86 -2.45 23.74 -2.24
C MET A 86 -1.24 24.00 -3.14
N ASN A 87 -1.42 24.86 -4.14
CA ASN A 87 -0.36 25.26 -5.04
C ASN A 87 0.68 26.11 -4.31
N ASP A 88 0.27 27.07 -3.50
CA ASP A 88 1.17 27.90 -2.67
C ASP A 88 1.96 27.02 -1.69
N LEU A 89 1.28 26.08 -1.02
CA LEU A 89 1.89 25.13 -0.09
C LEU A 89 2.88 24.19 -0.80
N LEU A 90 2.55 23.73 -2.01
CA LEU A 90 3.43 22.90 -2.83
C LEU A 90 4.70 23.68 -3.22
N HIS A 91 4.57 24.95 -3.62
CA HIS A 91 5.70 25.82 -3.93
C HIS A 91 6.58 26.13 -2.71
N ALA A 92 6.04 26.03 -1.50
CA ALA A 92 6.83 26.18 -0.27
C ALA A 92 7.68 24.93 0.08
N ILE A 93 7.52 23.80 -0.62
CA ILE A 93 8.33 22.59 -0.37
C ILE A 93 9.65 22.65 -1.16
N PRO A 94 10.83 22.47 -0.52
CA PRO A 94 12.08 22.37 -1.25
C PRO A 94 12.06 21.19 -2.23
N ARG A 95 12.50 21.38 -3.48
CA ARG A 95 12.38 20.35 -4.54
C ARG A 95 13.02 19.01 -4.17
N ASP A 96 14.19 19.02 -3.53
CA ASP A 96 14.85 17.78 -3.11
C ASP A 96 14.09 17.09 -1.96
N VAL A 97 13.44 17.88 -1.09
CA VAL A 97 12.56 17.37 -0.04
C VAL A 97 11.32 16.75 -0.66
N LEU A 98 10.72 17.40 -1.66
CA LEU A 98 9.58 16.88 -2.40
C LEU A 98 9.91 15.54 -3.09
N LYS A 99 11.04 15.47 -3.80
CA LYS A 99 11.54 14.22 -4.40
C LYS A 99 11.70 13.12 -3.37
N SER A 100 12.34 13.42 -2.25
CA SER A 100 12.58 12.45 -1.17
C SER A 100 11.28 11.95 -0.51
N ILE A 101 10.29 12.83 -0.33
CA ILE A 101 8.97 12.49 0.20
C ILE A 101 8.24 11.57 -0.77
N VAL A 102 8.16 11.95 -2.06
CA VAL A 102 7.50 11.15 -3.08
C VAL A 102 8.17 9.80 -3.22
N LEU A 103 9.51 9.74 -3.21
CA LEU A 103 10.26 8.49 -3.27
C LEU A 103 10.15 7.67 -1.98
N GLY A 104 9.70 8.22 -0.85
CA GLY A 104 9.73 7.53 0.43
C GLY A 104 11.14 7.32 0.99
N THR A 105 12.11 8.13 0.56
CA THR A 105 13.55 8.03 0.91
C THR A 105 14.02 9.09 1.90
N VAL A 106 13.09 9.80 2.57
CA VAL A 106 13.37 10.88 3.54
C VAL A 106 14.45 10.53 4.55
N GLY A 107 14.41 9.31 5.10
CA GLY A 107 15.40 8.89 6.09
C GLY A 107 16.81 8.77 5.51
N PHE A 108 16.91 8.13 4.35
CA PHE A 108 18.16 7.97 3.62
C PHE A 108 18.73 9.33 3.21
N ASP A 109 17.95 10.16 2.54
CA ASP A 109 18.43 11.44 2.02
C ASP A 109 18.80 12.42 3.15
N ALA A 110 18.11 12.38 4.30
CA ALA A 110 18.46 13.17 5.48
C ALA A 110 19.85 12.81 6.06
N GLN A 111 20.24 11.53 6.04
CA GLN A 111 21.60 11.12 6.42
C GLN A 111 22.66 11.62 5.41
N HIS A 112 22.25 11.96 4.19
CA HIS A 112 23.09 12.52 3.14
C HIS A 112 22.92 14.04 2.97
N GLY A 113 22.41 14.72 4.01
CA GLY A 113 22.42 16.18 4.08
C GLY A 113 21.16 16.86 3.54
N LEU A 114 20.10 16.11 3.21
CA LEU A 114 18.79 16.69 2.92
C LEU A 114 18.30 17.51 4.12
N LYS A 115 17.90 18.75 3.86
CA LYS A 115 17.36 19.67 4.87
C LYS A 115 16.01 20.18 4.43
N GLY A 116 15.06 20.16 5.37
CA GLY A 116 13.79 20.87 5.24
C GLY A 116 13.89 22.24 5.90
N HIS A 117 12.72 22.83 6.14
CA HIS A 117 12.61 24.07 6.90
C HIS A 117 13.04 23.90 8.35
N GLY A 118 13.35 25.01 9.01
CA GLY A 118 13.53 25.04 10.46
C GLY A 118 12.26 24.65 11.21
N THR A 119 12.42 24.19 12.46
CA THR A 119 11.30 23.75 13.33
C THR A 119 10.70 24.86 14.19
N SER A 120 11.02 26.12 13.90
CA SER A 120 10.44 27.27 14.62
C SER A 120 9.00 27.50 14.16
N GLY A 121 8.06 27.58 15.09
CA GLY A 121 6.64 27.80 14.79
C GLY A 121 5.89 26.55 14.33
N GLY A 122 4.84 26.78 13.53
CA GLY A 122 3.91 25.75 13.09
C GLY A 122 4.19 25.17 11.72
N GLY A 123 3.70 23.96 11.48
CA GLY A 123 3.76 23.36 10.15
C GLY A 123 3.57 21.86 10.16
N VAL A 124 4.11 21.22 9.13
CA VAL A 124 4.03 19.79 8.88
C VAL A 124 5.41 19.17 9.04
N TYR A 125 5.44 17.95 9.54
CA TYR A 125 6.66 17.16 9.67
C TYR A 125 6.45 15.75 9.11
N VAL A 126 7.53 15.19 8.57
CA VAL A 126 7.61 13.82 8.08
C VAL A 126 8.61 13.08 8.95
N VAL A 127 8.19 11.95 9.52
CA VAL A 127 9.04 11.06 10.29
C VAL A 127 9.31 9.81 9.49
N SER A 128 10.58 9.51 9.29
CA SER A 128 11.08 8.32 8.64
C SER A 128 11.95 7.52 9.60
N ILE A 129 12.27 6.28 9.24
CA ILE A 129 13.06 5.37 10.07
C ILE A 129 14.25 4.87 9.25
N CYS A 130 15.45 5.07 9.78
CA CYS A 130 16.68 4.47 9.27
C CYS A 130 17.14 3.40 10.27
N THR A 131 17.74 2.31 9.80
CA THR A 131 18.38 1.35 10.71
C THR A 131 19.82 1.05 10.28
N GLU A 132 20.10 1.16 8.99
CA GLU A 132 21.43 0.94 8.45
C GLU A 132 22.32 2.17 8.64
N PRO A 133 23.66 2.01 8.78
CA PRO A 133 24.59 3.12 8.96
C PRO A 133 24.52 4.17 7.84
N ASN A 134 24.29 3.72 6.60
CA ASN A 134 24.13 4.56 5.42
C ASN A 134 22.74 5.23 5.31
N GLY A 135 21.91 5.19 6.35
CA GLY A 135 20.57 5.79 6.33
C GLY A 135 19.48 4.98 5.65
N GLY A 136 19.81 3.80 5.10
CA GLY A 136 18.80 2.87 4.60
C GLY A 136 17.87 2.35 5.69
N PHE A 137 16.71 1.84 5.28
CA PHE A 137 15.73 1.28 6.19
C PHE A 137 16.21 -0.08 6.71
N LEU A 138 16.23 -1.12 5.88
CA LEU A 138 16.64 -2.47 6.24
C LEU A 138 17.18 -3.17 5.00
N THR A 139 18.08 -4.14 5.17
CA THR A 139 18.28 -5.16 4.14
C THR A 139 17.00 -5.97 3.89
N ILE A 140 16.85 -6.57 2.72
CA ILE A 140 15.70 -7.46 2.42
C ILE A 140 15.62 -8.61 3.44
N LYS A 141 16.75 -9.21 3.84
CA LYS A 141 16.81 -10.19 4.95
C LYS A 141 16.39 -9.59 6.28
N GLY A 142 16.81 -8.36 6.57
CA GLY A 142 16.35 -7.60 7.73
C GLY A 142 14.84 -7.43 7.76
N LEU A 143 14.23 -7.13 6.61
CA LEU A 143 12.78 -7.00 6.45
C LEU A 143 12.04 -8.33 6.61
N ALA A 144 12.59 -9.43 6.09
CA ALA A 144 12.04 -10.78 6.31
C ALA A 144 11.98 -11.14 7.81
N ARG A 145 13.05 -10.85 8.56
CA ARG A 145 13.07 -11.04 10.02
C ARG A 145 12.04 -10.17 10.73
N LEU A 146 11.89 -8.92 10.29
CA LEU A 146 10.88 -8.00 10.84
C LEU A 146 9.47 -8.54 10.61
N LEU A 147 9.18 -9.08 9.43
CA LEU A 147 7.88 -9.68 9.10
C LEU A 147 7.57 -10.91 9.97
N ALA A 148 8.56 -11.76 10.22
CA ALA A 148 8.42 -12.91 11.13
C ALA A 148 8.15 -12.45 12.57
N ASN A 149 8.89 -11.45 13.05
CA ASN A 149 8.70 -10.85 14.37
C ASN A 149 7.32 -10.19 14.50
N MET A 150 6.85 -9.51 13.45
CA MET A 150 5.52 -8.90 13.43
C MET A 150 4.41 -9.95 13.48
N GLN A 151 4.55 -11.05 12.73
CA GLN A 151 3.62 -12.17 12.83
C GLN A 151 3.60 -12.77 14.24
N LYS A 152 4.78 -13.02 14.83
CA LYS A 152 4.90 -13.54 16.20
C LYS A 152 4.22 -12.63 17.23
N TYR A 153 4.33 -11.32 17.06
CA TYR A 153 3.65 -10.35 17.93
C TYR A 153 2.12 -10.39 17.75
N ILE A 154 1.63 -10.50 16.51
CA ILE A 154 0.20 -10.63 16.21
C ILE A 154 -0.35 -11.92 16.83
N ASP A 155 0.30 -13.06 16.62
CA ASP A 155 -0.10 -14.35 17.17
C ASP A 155 -0.16 -14.33 18.70
N GLY A 156 0.86 -13.73 19.34
CA GLY A 156 0.88 -13.58 20.79
C GLY A 156 -0.21 -12.67 21.32
N SER A 157 -0.53 -11.60 20.58
CA SER A 157 -1.62 -10.69 20.94
C SER A 157 -2.99 -11.36 20.84
N GLU A 158 -3.21 -12.16 19.80
CA GLU A 158 -4.44 -12.91 19.59
C GLU A 158 -4.62 -14.03 20.62
N ALA A 159 -3.55 -14.78 20.91
CA ALA A 159 -3.57 -15.82 21.93
C ALA A 159 -3.88 -15.25 23.34
N TRP A 160 -3.40 -14.04 23.65
CA TRP A 160 -3.73 -13.37 24.90
C TRP A 160 -5.24 -13.07 25.00
N LEU A 161 -5.88 -12.64 23.92
CA LEU A 161 -7.33 -12.34 23.90
C LEU A 161 -8.19 -13.59 24.00
N SER A 162 -7.84 -14.65 23.24
CA SER A 162 -8.57 -15.92 23.32
C SER A 162 -8.59 -16.51 24.73
N ARG A 163 -7.54 -16.22 25.52
CA ARG A 163 -7.47 -16.56 26.94
C ARG A 163 -8.45 -15.75 27.79
N GLU A 164 -8.53 -14.44 27.55
CA GLU A 164 -9.44 -13.53 28.27
C GLU A 164 -10.91 -13.89 27.99
N ASP A 165 -11.23 -14.16 26.73
CA ASP A 165 -12.59 -14.51 26.28
C ASP A 165 -13.01 -15.94 26.66
N ARG A 166 -12.10 -16.74 27.24
CA ARG A 166 -12.28 -18.19 27.52
C ARG A 166 -12.73 -19.00 26.29
N ALA A 167 -12.52 -18.48 25.10
CA ALA A 167 -13.15 -18.93 23.87
C ALA A 167 -12.32 -19.94 23.07
N GLY A 168 -11.09 -20.27 23.50
CA GLY A 168 -10.21 -21.15 22.72
C GLY A 168 -9.15 -21.91 23.51
N THR A 169 -8.67 -22.99 22.88
CA THR A 169 -7.50 -23.74 23.33
C THR A 169 -6.24 -22.90 23.13
N MET A 170 -5.45 -22.73 24.18
CA MET A 170 -4.20 -21.98 24.10
C MET A 170 -3.21 -22.67 23.15
N PRO A 171 -2.48 -21.92 22.31
CA PRO A 171 -1.38 -22.47 21.54
C PRO A 171 -0.34 -23.12 22.45
N ALA A 172 0.24 -24.25 22.02
CA ALA A 172 1.28 -24.95 22.79
C ALA A 172 2.51 -24.07 23.09
N ASN A 173 2.78 -23.09 22.22
CA ASN A 173 3.90 -22.14 22.34
C ASN A 173 3.50 -20.79 22.99
N TYR A 174 2.38 -20.71 23.71
CA TYR A 174 1.89 -19.44 24.27
C TYR A 174 2.92 -18.72 25.16
N ALA A 175 3.67 -19.45 25.98
CA ALA A 175 4.68 -18.85 26.86
C ALA A 175 5.73 -18.05 26.07
N ASP A 176 6.20 -18.59 24.94
CA ASP A 176 7.18 -17.93 24.07
C ASP A 176 6.58 -16.71 23.35
N LEU A 177 5.31 -16.80 22.97
CA LEU A 177 4.59 -15.69 22.36
C LEU A 177 4.37 -14.55 23.36
N ALA A 178 3.92 -14.87 24.57
CA ALA A 178 3.70 -13.90 25.65
C ALA A 178 5.01 -13.21 26.07
N ALA A 179 6.10 -13.97 26.21
CA ALA A 179 7.42 -13.42 26.48
C ALA A 179 7.88 -12.47 25.37
N PHE A 180 7.63 -12.81 24.11
CA PHE A 180 7.98 -11.95 22.98
C PHE A 180 7.15 -10.66 22.92
N VAL A 181 5.82 -10.73 23.13
CA VAL A 181 4.95 -9.55 23.25
C VAL A 181 5.45 -8.63 24.35
N SER A 182 5.79 -9.18 25.53
CA SER A 182 6.33 -8.41 26.65
C SER A 182 7.64 -7.70 26.29
N GLN A 183 8.54 -8.33 25.52
CA GLN A 183 9.78 -7.69 25.06
C GLN A 183 9.50 -6.50 24.13
N VAL A 184 8.58 -6.66 23.17
CA VAL A 184 8.19 -5.60 22.24
C VAL A 184 7.54 -4.42 22.98
N ASP A 185 6.62 -4.69 23.91
CA ASP A 185 5.86 -3.67 24.63
C ASP A 185 6.70 -2.86 25.63
N THR A 186 7.80 -3.44 26.11
CA THR A 186 8.68 -2.81 27.09
C THR A 186 9.87 -2.09 26.47
N LYS A 187 10.26 -2.40 25.21
CA LYS A 187 11.50 -1.89 24.57
C LYS A 187 11.74 -0.40 24.74
N TYR A 188 10.72 0.44 24.56
CA TYR A 188 10.78 1.91 24.70
C TYR A 188 9.86 2.48 25.78
N PHE A 189 9.23 1.63 26.60
CA PHE A 189 8.33 2.04 27.68
C PHE A 189 8.87 1.69 29.07
N GLY A 190 9.81 0.75 29.14
CA GLY A 190 10.42 0.25 30.38
C GLY A 190 9.48 -0.57 31.28
N ASN A 191 8.18 -0.62 30.99
CA ASN A 191 7.18 -1.25 31.84
C ASN A 191 6.10 -1.97 31.04
N ILE A 192 5.67 -3.11 31.58
CA ILE A 192 4.49 -3.85 31.12
C ILE A 192 3.23 -3.11 31.61
N LEU A 193 2.12 -3.24 30.88
CA LEU A 193 0.83 -2.76 31.37
C LEU A 193 0.39 -3.51 32.65
N PRO A 194 -0.39 -2.88 33.55
CA PRO A 194 -0.81 -3.52 34.80
C PRO A 194 -1.59 -4.83 34.61
N ASP A 195 -2.32 -4.93 33.51
CA ASP A 195 -3.13 -6.11 33.11
C ASP A 195 -2.34 -7.11 32.26
N ALA A 196 -1.05 -6.85 32.01
CA ALA A 196 -0.20 -7.60 31.08
C ALA A 196 -0.78 -7.73 29.66
N SER A 197 -1.68 -6.82 29.26
CA SER A 197 -2.27 -6.83 27.92
C SER A 197 -1.27 -6.37 26.85
N PRO A 198 -1.37 -6.89 25.61
CA PRO A 198 -0.56 -6.43 24.49
C PRO A 198 -0.85 -4.96 24.17
N ARG A 199 0.13 -4.07 24.36
CA ARG A 199 -0.02 -2.62 24.21
C ARG A 199 -0.52 -2.21 22.83
N PHE A 200 -0.04 -2.88 21.79
CA PHE A 200 -0.41 -2.61 20.39
C PHE A 200 -1.40 -3.63 19.82
N GLY A 201 -1.94 -4.53 20.64
CA GLY A 201 -2.89 -5.57 20.24
C GLY A 201 -4.19 -5.61 21.06
N ARG A 202 -4.34 -4.70 22.05
CA ARG A 202 -5.44 -4.73 23.02
C ARG A 202 -6.82 -4.56 22.38
N THR A 203 -6.96 -3.66 21.42
CA THR A 203 -8.25 -3.37 20.76
C THR A 203 -8.30 -3.93 19.33
N GLY A 204 -9.51 -4.11 18.81
CA GLY A 204 -9.72 -4.55 17.42
C GLY A 204 -8.98 -3.68 16.41
N ASP A 205 -9.08 -2.36 16.55
CA ASP A 205 -8.44 -1.38 15.65
C ASP A 205 -6.91 -1.45 15.68
N LEU A 206 -6.32 -1.66 16.86
CA LEU A 206 -4.87 -1.79 17.00
C LEU A 206 -4.37 -3.08 16.33
N ARG A 207 -5.12 -4.18 16.46
CA ARG A 207 -4.81 -5.44 15.75
C ARG A 207 -4.95 -5.29 14.24
N ALA A 208 -6.03 -4.66 13.78
CA ALA A 208 -6.23 -4.39 12.36
C ALA A 208 -5.08 -3.54 11.80
N SER A 209 -4.65 -2.52 12.55
CA SER A 209 -3.50 -1.69 12.20
C SER A 209 -2.19 -2.49 12.14
N ALA A 210 -1.93 -3.38 13.11
CA ALA A 210 -0.74 -4.24 13.09
C ALA A 210 -0.72 -5.20 11.88
N ARG A 211 -1.86 -5.81 11.55
CA ARG A 211 -2.00 -6.67 10.36
C ARG A 211 -1.82 -5.89 9.06
N GLN A 212 -2.36 -4.68 8.99
CA GLN A 212 -2.21 -3.82 7.82
C GLN A 212 -0.76 -3.34 7.64
N LEU A 213 -0.08 -2.99 8.74
CA LEU A 213 1.36 -2.70 8.71
C LEU A 213 2.16 -3.90 8.20
N LYS A 214 1.85 -5.12 8.67
CA LYS A 214 2.50 -6.34 8.17
C LYS A 214 2.28 -6.50 6.67
N LYS A 215 1.06 -6.33 6.19
CA LYS A 215 0.71 -6.46 4.77
C LYS A 215 1.50 -5.49 3.90
N LEU A 216 1.62 -4.23 4.31
CA LEU A 216 2.41 -3.21 3.63
C LEU A 216 3.89 -3.59 3.57
N LEU A 217 4.46 -4.00 4.70
CA LEU A 217 5.86 -4.44 4.76
C LEU A 217 6.10 -5.70 3.92
N GLN A 218 5.10 -6.58 3.83
CA GLN A 218 5.16 -7.78 3.00
C GLN A 218 5.18 -7.43 1.52
N GLN A 219 4.34 -6.49 1.06
CA GLN A 219 4.36 -6.01 -0.33
C GLN A 219 5.73 -5.45 -0.72
N ARG A 220 6.33 -4.66 0.18
CA ARG A 220 7.68 -4.12 0.01
C ARG A 220 8.74 -5.22 -0.11
N TYR A 221 8.66 -6.23 0.76
CA TYR A 221 9.56 -7.39 0.71
C TYR A 221 9.40 -8.19 -0.58
N ASP A 222 8.15 -8.50 -0.94
CA ASP A 222 7.80 -9.30 -2.13
C ASP A 222 8.29 -8.63 -3.41
N GLU A 223 8.22 -7.30 -3.49
CA GLU A 223 8.76 -6.58 -4.64
C GLU A 223 10.30 -6.55 -4.60
N ALA A 224 10.92 -6.23 -3.46
CA ALA A 224 12.37 -6.14 -3.38
C ALA A 224 13.09 -7.48 -3.67
N ILE A 225 12.54 -8.61 -3.20
CA ILE A 225 13.15 -9.94 -3.37
C ILE A 225 13.09 -10.42 -4.83
N LYS A 226 12.14 -9.93 -5.65
CA LYS A 226 12.10 -10.22 -7.10
C LYS A 226 13.35 -9.67 -7.80
N HIS A 227 13.79 -8.48 -7.39
CA HIS A 227 14.91 -7.77 -8.00
C HIS A 227 16.26 -8.21 -7.44
N ASN A 228 16.32 -8.62 -6.17
CA ASN A 228 17.53 -9.23 -5.60
C ASN A 228 17.21 -10.42 -4.66
N PRO A 229 17.20 -11.65 -5.19
CA PRO A 229 16.90 -12.86 -4.41
C PRO A 229 17.93 -13.19 -3.32
N THR A 230 19.14 -12.62 -3.36
CA THR A 230 20.15 -12.84 -2.31
C THR A 230 19.71 -12.26 -0.96
N GLY A 231 18.85 -11.24 -1.01
CA GLY A 231 18.31 -10.55 0.16
C GLY A 231 19.28 -9.58 0.84
N GLU A 232 20.45 -9.31 0.26
CA GLU A 232 21.49 -8.45 0.85
C GLU A 232 21.31 -6.96 0.53
N THR A 233 20.52 -6.59 -0.49
CA THR A 233 20.29 -5.18 -0.82
C THR A 233 19.63 -4.44 0.34
N VAL A 234 20.19 -3.27 0.67
CA VAL A 234 19.59 -2.30 1.59
C VAL A 234 18.46 -1.57 0.88
N ILE A 235 17.26 -1.64 1.45
CA ILE A 235 16.11 -0.89 0.98
C ILE A 235 16.26 0.55 1.47
N LEU A 236 16.26 1.52 0.54
CA LEU A 236 16.42 2.94 0.88
C LEU A 236 15.11 3.55 1.37
N GLN A 237 13.99 3.04 0.87
CA GLN A 237 12.67 3.49 1.28
C GLN A 237 12.35 3.00 2.69
N SER A 238 11.66 3.83 3.48
CA SER A 238 11.05 3.43 4.76
C SER A 238 9.57 3.84 4.81
N PRO A 239 8.69 3.15 5.56
CA PRO A 239 7.37 3.68 5.86
C PRO A 239 7.50 5.00 6.62
N VAL A 240 6.73 6.02 6.22
CA VAL A 240 6.77 7.34 6.83
C VAL A 240 5.49 7.66 7.59
N LEU A 241 5.61 8.51 8.61
CA LEU A 241 4.50 9.12 9.33
C LEU A 241 4.50 10.61 9.05
N VAL A 242 3.39 11.13 8.55
CA VAL A 242 3.18 12.58 8.42
C VAL A 242 2.36 13.08 9.60
N GLY A 243 2.68 14.26 10.10
CA GLY A 243 1.86 14.92 11.10
C GLY A 243 2.00 16.42 11.03
N SER A 244 1.06 17.12 11.67
CA SER A 244 1.09 18.57 11.79
C SER A 244 1.17 19.03 13.26
N SER A 245 1.66 20.26 13.48
CA SER A 245 1.70 20.85 14.82
C SER A 245 1.71 22.37 14.79
N GLY A 246 1.09 22.95 15.81
CA GLY A 246 1.25 24.36 16.17
C GLY A 246 2.68 24.75 16.59
N CYS A 247 3.42 23.79 17.14
CA CYS A 247 4.76 23.97 17.71
C CYS A 247 5.64 22.79 17.29
N LEU A 248 6.28 22.91 16.12
CA LEU A 248 7.09 21.84 15.53
C LEU A 248 8.24 21.43 16.43
N ILE A 249 8.93 22.36 17.08
CA ILE A 249 10.07 22.07 17.96
C ILE A 249 9.70 21.12 19.11
N GLU A 250 8.55 21.32 19.76
CA GLU A 250 8.08 20.44 20.84
C GLU A 250 7.63 19.09 20.30
N ARG A 251 6.94 19.10 19.15
CA ARG A 251 6.43 17.87 18.54
C ARG A 251 7.55 16.97 18.02
N CYS A 252 8.55 17.54 17.36
CA CYS A 252 9.68 16.78 16.78
C CYS A 252 10.55 16.13 17.87
N LYS A 253 10.73 16.79 19.03
CA LYS A 253 11.46 16.22 20.19
C LYS A 253 10.86 14.91 20.69
N LYS A 254 9.57 14.66 20.48
CA LYS A 254 8.90 13.41 20.92
C LYS A 254 9.37 12.16 20.17
N TYR A 255 10.05 12.35 19.04
CA TYR A 255 10.60 11.25 18.24
C TYR A 255 12.06 10.93 18.61
N ASP A 256 12.74 11.73 19.43
CA ASP A 256 14.09 11.44 19.90
C ASP A 256 14.09 10.22 20.85
N LEU A 257 14.92 9.22 20.56
CA LEU A 257 15.05 8.01 21.36
C LEU A 257 15.98 8.17 22.58
N VAL A 258 16.86 9.18 22.59
CA VAL A 258 17.88 9.35 23.65
C VAL A 258 17.29 10.00 24.90
N GLY A 259 16.33 10.92 24.73
CA GLY A 259 15.67 11.62 25.83
C GLY A 259 14.14 11.58 25.81
N GLY A 260 13.54 11.01 24.76
CA GLY A 260 12.09 11.00 24.56
C GLY A 260 11.43 9.67 24.94
N SER A 261 10.12 9.76 25.20
CA SER A 261 9.27 8.60 25.42
C SER A 261 8.29 8.50 24.25
N LEU A 262 8.22 7.33 23.59
CA LEU A 262 7.30 7.07 22.48
C LEU A 262 5.83 6.87 22.92
N LYS A 263 5.44 7.41 24.09
CA LYS A 263 4.07 7.34 24.63
C LYS A 263 3.08 8.17 23.81
N ASP A 264 3.52 9.32 23.31
CA ASP A 264 2.70 10.37 22.68
C ASP A 264 2.80 10.38 21.14
N VAL A 265 3.35 9.33 20.54
CA VAL A 265 3.45 9.16 19.10
C VAL A 265 2.48 8.07 18.62
N SER A 266 2.30 7.97 17.30
CA SER A 266 1.41 6.98 16.69
C SER A 266 1.75 5.55 17.15
N LYS A 267 0.74 4.77 17.53
CA LYS A 267 0.94 3.39 18.02
C LYS A 267 1.55 2.47 16.97
N THR A 268 1.26 2.68 15.68
CA THR A 268 1.84 1.90 14.59
C THR A 268 3.32 2.21 14.38
N TYR A 269 3.68 3.49 14.44
CA TYR A 269 5.07 3.92 14.47
C TYR A 269 5.82 3.31 15.66
N THR A 270 5.24 3.39 16.86
CA THR A 270 5.85 2.82 18.06
C THR A 270 6.02 1.31 17.98
N LEU A 271 5.01 0.58 17.50
CA LEU A 271 5.09 -0.87 17.30
C LEU A 271 6.26 -1.23 16.37
N LEU A 272 6.37 -0.52 15.23
CA LEU A 272 7.47 -0.73 14.28
C LEU A 272 8.84 -0.47 14.93
N MET A 273 9.00 0.66 15.62
CA MET A 273 10.23 0.98 16.35
C MET A 273 10.58 -0.10 17.38
N SER A 274 9.62 -0.53 18.19
CA SER A 274 9.80 -1.58 19.20
C SER A 274 10.26 -2.90 18.58
N LEU A 275 9.63 -3.34 17.48
CA LEU A 275 10.02 -4.57 16.78
C LEU A 275 11.44 -4.47 16.21
N LEU A 276 11.80 -3.35 15.59
CA LEU A 276 13.17 -3.08 15.11
C LEU A 276 14.18 -3.09 16.27
N GLY A 277 13.79 -2.52 17.40
CA GLY A 277 14.61 -2.48 18.62
C GLY A 277 14.82 -3.85 19.26
N VAL A 278 13.81 -4.73 19.24
CA VAL A 278 13.92 -6.13 19.70
C VAL A 278 14.76 -6.96 18.72
N GLN A 279 14.64 -6.70 17.42
CA GLN A 279 15.48 -7.31 16.38
C GLN A 279 16.96 -6.89 16.46
N GLY A 280 17.28 -5.81 17.18
CA GLY A 280 18.64 -5.27 17.28
C GLY A 280 19.05 -4.42 16.08
N ALA A 281 18.09 -3.91 15.30
CA ALA A 281 18.37 -3.08 14.12
C ALA A 281 18.80 -1.64 14.45
N ASN A 282 18.75 -1.22 15.72
CA ASN A 282 19.09 0.15 16.16
C ASN A 282 18.36 1.24 15.36
N PRO A 283 17.01 1.27 15.38
CA PRO A 283 16.26 2.21 14.58
C PRO A 283 16.56 3.66 14.99
N ARG A 284 16.75 4.53 14.01
CA ARG A 284 17.03 5.96 14.15
C ARG A 284 15.92 6.75 13.46
N PRO A 285 15.12 7.53 14.20
CA PRO A 285 14.17 8.44 13.60
C PRO A 285 14.90 9.54 12.84
N SER A 286 14.36 9.90 11.67
CA SER A 286 14.69 11.14 10.98
C SER A 286 13.42 11.96 10.82
N VAL A 287 13.45 13.20 11.33
CA VAL A 287 12.31 14.12 11.30
C VAL A 287 12.66 15.29 10.40
N LEU A 288 11.82 15.54 9.40
CA LEU A 288 12.00 16.59 8.39
C LEU A 288 10.76 17.49 8.37
N THR A 289 10.96 18.81 8.23
CA THR A 289 9.86 19.78 8.11
C THR A 289 9.73 20.25 6.66
N PRO A 290 8.85 19.67 5.83
CA PRO A 290 8.68 20.10 4.44
C PRO A 290 7.94 21.43 4.28
N ILE A 291 7.08 21.79 5.24
CA ILE A 291 6.25 23.00 5.18
C ILE A 291 6.18 23.64 6.56
N ARG A 292 6.41 24.95 6.61
CA ARG A 292 5.95 25.82 7.70
C ARG A 292 4.68 26.52 7.24
N ILE A 293 3.67 26.65 8.10
CA ILE A 293 2.48 27.44 7.77
C ILE A 293 2.73 28.90 8.08
N TRP A 294 2.21 29.79 7.23
CA TRP A 294 2.35 31.24 7.37
C TRP A 294 1.03 32.00 7.37
N GLU A 295 -0.08 31.35 7.00
CA GLU A 295 -1.42 31.90 7.06
C GLU A 295 -2.38 31.04 7.88
N PRO A 296 -3.40 31.65 8.50
CA PRO A 296 -4.49 30.90 9.11
C PRO A 296 -5.21 30.02 8.09
N GLY A 297 -5.59 28.81 8.50
CA GLY A 297 -6.26 27.79 7.72
C GLY A 297 -5.32 26.75 7.12
N GLN A 298 -4.03 27.07 6.94
CA GLN A 298 -3.11 26.25 6.16
C GLN A 298 -2.71 24.91 6.80
N LEU A 299 -2.77 24.75 8.14
CA LEU A 299 -2.19 23.58 8.80
C LEU A 299 -2.82 22.26 8.36
N GLY A 300 -4.15 22.25 8.23
CA GLY A 300 -4.87 21.07 7.78
C GLY A 300 -4.55 20.71 6.33
N ASP A 301 -4.50 21.71 5.46
CA ASP A 301 -4.25 21.53 4.02
C ASP A 301 -2.81 21.10 3.74
N ALA A 302 -1.87 21.71 4.45
CA ALA A 302 -0.47 21.31 4.39
C ALA A 302 -0.27 19.86 4.83
N GLU A 303 -0.90 19.43 5.93
CA GLU A 303 -0.80 18.05 6.39
C GLU A 303 -1.35 17.07 5.36
N LEU A 304 -2.48 17.43 4.76
CA LEU A 304 -3.16 16.62 3.75
C LEU A 304 -2.31 16.46 2.49
N LEU A 305 -1.76 17.56 1.99
CA LEU A 305 -0.86 17.60 0.83
C LEU A 305 0.34 16.68 1.05
N VAL A 306 1.06 16.86 2.16
CA VAL A 306 2.27 16.07 2.45
C VAL A 306 1.93 14.59 2.70
N THR A 307 0.80 14.30 3.35
CA THR A 307 0.32 12.93 3.57
C THR A 307 0.09 12.21 2.24
N ALA A 308 -0.56 12.89 1.28
CA ALA A 308 -0.84 12.33 -0.03
C ALA A 308 0.44 12.15 -0.86
N LEU A 309 1.32 13.15 -0.90
CA LEU A 309 2.62 13.07 -1.58
C LEU A 309 3.49 11.93 -1.03
N ALA A 310 3.45 11.72 0.28
CA ALA A 310 4.23 10.68 0.96
C ALA A 310 3.63 9.27 0.81
N ASN A 311 2.37 9.14 0.37
CA ASN A 311 1.55 7.93 0.55
C ASN A 311 1.58 7.42 2.00
N SER A 312 1.47 8.32 2.97
CA SER A 312 1.78 8.00 4.37
C SER A 312 0.68 7.24 5.10
N TYR A 313 -0.47 6.97 4.49
CA TYR A 313 -1.50 6.13 5.09
C TYR A 313 -1.07 4.65 5.17
N ILE A 314 -1.51 3.97 6.22
CA ILE A 314 -1.18 2.55 6.47
C ILE A 314 -1.73 1.59 5.41
N MET A 315 -2.79 1.99 4.71
CA MET A 315 -3.37 1.26 3.59
C MET A 315 -2.58 1.40 2.28
N GLN A 316 -1.65 2.35 2.23
CA GLN A 316 -0.77 2.61 1.09
C GLN A 316 0.65 2.13 1.44
N ASP A 317 1.52 3.03 1.88
CA ASP A 317 2.94 2.74 2.13
C ASP A 317 3.52 3.49 3.36
N GLY A 318 2.68 3.97 4.28
CA GLY A 318 3.12 4.66 5.50
C GLY A 318 2.50 4.18 6.82
N LEU A 319 2.46 5.09 7.80
CA LEU A 319 2.15 4.81 9.20
C LEU A 319 0.94 5.58 9.77
N ASN A 320 0.32 6.46 8.99
CA ASN A 320 -0.90 7.18 9.38
C ASN A 320 -2.10 6.22 9.42
N VAL A 321 -2.72 6.10 10.59
CA VAL A 321 -3.93 5.28 10.83
C VAL A 321 -5.19 6.10 11.05
N THR A 322 -5.05 7.42 11.09
CA THR A 322 -6.15 8.37 11.25
C THR A 322 -6.17 9.31 10.07
N GLU A 323 -7.35 9.81 9.74
CA GLU A 323 -7.52 10.86 8.74
C GLU A 323 -6.69 12.11 9.13
N CYS A 324 -5.97 12.66 8.15
CA CYS A 324 -5.13 13.83 8.31
C CYS A 324 -5.91 15.13 8.05
N GLY A 325 -5.33 16.27 8.41
CA GLY A 325 -5.90 17.59 8.08
C GLY A 325 -7.00 18.08 9.04
N GLN A 326 -7.16 17.42 10.20
CA GLN A 326 -8.16 17.78 11.22
C GLN A 326 -7.64 18.78 12.26
N ASN A 327 -6.32 19.01 12.29
CA ASN A 327 -5.71 19.91 13.26
C ASN A 327 -6.03 21.36 12.93
N LYS A 328 -6.40 22.12 13.96
CA LYS A 328 -6.63 23.56 13.87
C LYS A 328 -5.35 24.31 14.17
N ASP A 329 -5.25 25.50 13.62
CA ASP A 329 -4.21 26.44 13.99
C ASP A 329 -4.32 26.82 15.46
N THR A 330 -3.16 26.97 16.09
CA THR A 330 -3.02 27.42 17.49
C THR A 330 -2.09 28.62 17.60
N GLN A 331 -1.56 29.08 16.46
CA GLN A 331 -0.62 30.18 16.36
C GLN A 331 -1.33 31.52 16.48
N THR A 332 -0.61 32.47 17.06
CA THR A 332 -1.01 33.88 17.13
C THR A 332 -0.74 34.59 15.81
N ALA A 333 -1.39 35.74 15.59
CA ALA A 333 -1.14 36.58 14.41
C ALA A 333 0.34 36.97 14.26
N THR A 334 1.03 37.23 15.37
CA THR A 334 2.48 37.52 15.37
C THR A 334 3.30 36.34 14.88
N GLN A 335 2.99 35.12 15.33
CA GLN A 335 3.69 33.92 14.88
C GLN A 335 3.45 33.62 13.40
N PHE A 336 2.24 33.89 12.89
CA PHE A 336 1.97 33.81 11.46
C PHE A 336 2.77 34.86 10.66
N HIS A 337 2.83 36.10 11.14
CA HIS A 337 3.63 37.14 10.50
C HIS A 337 5.12 36.78 10.44
N GLU A 338 5.70 36.28 11.54
CA GLU A 338 7.10 35.80 11.57
C GLU A 338 7.32 34.63 10.61
N ALA A 339 6.37 33.70 10.53
CA ALA A 339 6.43 32.60 9.58
C ALA A 339 6.33 33.07 8.12
N ALA A 340 5.48 34.06 7.82
CA ALA A 340 5.37 34.66 6.50
C ALA A 340 6.68 35.36 6.09
N VAL A 341 7.30 36.12 7.00
CA VAL A 341 8.62 36.72 6.75
C VAL A 341 9.68 35.65 6.48
N TYR A 342 9.64 34.53 7.21
CA TYR A 342 10.54 33.42 6.95
C TYR A 342 10.31 32.80 5.56
N VAL A 343 9.08 32.34 5.28
CA VAL A 343 8.77 31.58 4.06
C VAL A 343 8.86 32.45 2.80
N CYS A 344 8.44 33.71 2.87
CA CYS A 344 8.37 34.57 1.69
C CYS A 344 9.63 35.39 1.44
N ALA A 345 10.49 35.61 2.45
CA ALA A 345 11.63 36.52 2.33
C ALA A 345 12.97 35.99 2.86
N THR A 346 12.98 35.06 3.81
CA THR A 346 14.23 34.54 4.38
C THR A 346 14.66 33.23 3.72
N ASP A 347 13.69 32.36 3.45
CA ASP A 347 13.88 31.09 2.76
C ASP A 347 13.59 31.28 1.27
N ASP A 348 14.59 31.02 0.43
CA ASP A 348 14.47 31.24 -1.01
C ASP A 348 13.62 30.18 -1.73
N THR A 349 13.17 29.12 -1.04
CA THR A 349 12.48 27.99 -1.67
C THR A 349 11.23 28.42 -2.43
N LEU A 350 10.35 29.19 -1.78
CA LEU A 350 9.09 29.62 -2.39
C LEU A 350 9.37 30.47 -3.62
N ARG A 351 10.26 31.46 -3.51
CA ARG A 351 10.67 32.33 -4.62
C ARG A 351 11.26 31.54 -5.77
N ASN A 352 12.24 30.68 -5.51
CA ASN A 352 12.91 29.88 -6.55
C ASN A 352 11.93 28.97 -7.28
N ASN A 353 11.00 28.35 -6.55
CA ASN A 353 9.97 27.51 -7.15
C ASN A 353 9.01 28.33 -8.02
N LEU A 354 8.57 29.51 -7.54
CA LEU A 354 7.72 30.41 -8.32
C LEU A 354 8.44 30.91 -9.59
N ASP A 355 9.71 31.25 -9.52
CA ASP A 355 10.51 31.70 -10.67
C ASP A 355 10.61 30.61 -11.75
N ILE A 356 10.83 29.35 -11.34
CA ILE A 356 10.86 28.20 -12.27
C ILE A 356 9.49 28.04 -12.95
N SER A 357 8.44 28.16 -12.15
CA SER A 357 7.07 28.02 -12.61
C SER A 357 6.63 29.14 -13.56
N GLU A 358 6.99 30.39 -13.27
CA GLU A 358 6.73 31.53 -14.15
C GLU A 358 7.51 31.41 -15.46
N LYS A 359 8.78 30.98 -15.39
CA LYS A 359 9.59 30.72 -16.58
C LYS A 359 8.93 29.65 -17.46
N TRP A 360 8.52 28.54 -16.86
CA TRP A 360 7.86 27.46 -17.57
C TRP A 360 6.53 27.90 -18.20
N ALA A 361 5.70 28.66 -17.46
CA ALA A 361 4.43 29.18 -17.97
C ALA A 361 4.63 30.06 -19.21
N ARG A 362 5.65 30.93 -19.19
CA ARG A 362 6.03 31.74 -20.38
C ARG A 362 6.45 30.87 -21.56
N GLU A 363 7.32 29.88 -21.33
CA GLU A 363 7.75 28.95 -22.39
C GLU A 363 6.58 28.12 -22.94
N TYR A 364 5.60 27.79 -22.10
CA TYR A 364 4.39 27.08 -22.50
C TYR A 364 3.49 27.98 -23.37
N ASP A 365 3.22 29.21 -22.94
CA ASP A 365 2.43 30.19 -23.70
C ASP A 365 3.07 30.45 -25.07
N GLU A 366 4.40 30.64 -25.14
CA GLU A 366 5.12 30.79 -26.40
C GLU A 366 4.98 29.57 -27.32
N ARG A 367 4.99 28.34 -26.76
CA ARG A 367 4.76 27.11 -27.53
C ARG A 367 3.32 27.03 -28.04
N VAL A 368 2.34 27.37 -27.21
CA VAL A 368 0.93 27.40 -27.59
C VAL A 368 0.70 28.44 -28.69
N ASP A 369 1.21 29.66 -28.52
CA ASP A 369 1.15 30.72 -29.53
C ASP A 369 1.83 30.32 -30.83
N LYS A 370 2.98 29.63 -30.76
CA LYS A 370 3.64 29.09 -31.94
C LYS A 370 2.77 28.04 -32.64
N ILE A 371 2.17 27.11 -31.91
CA ILE A 371 1.24 26.10 -32.47
C ILE A 371 0.01 26.80 -33.08
N LEU A 372 -0.58 27.78 -32.39
CA LEU A 372 -1.73 28.54 -32.87
C LEU A 372 -1.39 29.43 -34.07
N SER A 373 -0.18 29.98 -34.15
CA SER A 373 0.29 30.77 -35.30
C SER A 373 0.63 29.90 -36.52
N MET A 374 0.91 28.61 -36.31
CA MET A 374 1.01 27.60 -37.37
C MET A 374 -0.38 27.10 -37.84
N SER A 375 -1.45 27.33 -37.06
CA SER A 375 -2.80 26.84 -37.34
C SER A 375 -3.48 27.42 -38.60
N PRO A 376 -3.28 28.68 -39.03
CA PRO A 376 -3.81 29.15 -40.32
C PRO A 376 -3.24 28.42 -41.54
N LEU A 377 -2.04 27.84 -41.42
CA LEU A 377 -1.38 27.04 -42.48
C LEU A 377 -1.69 25.54 -42.37
N THR A 378 -2.22 25.07 -41.23
CA THR A 378 -2.48 23.64 -40.97
C THR A 378 -3.96 23.30 -40.85
N ASN A 379 -4.88 24.23 -40.59
CA ASN A 379 -6.30 23.94 -40.39
C ASN A 379 -6.99 23.29 -41.60
N SER A 380 -6.65 23.64 -42.86
CA SER A 380 -7.33 23.00 -44.01
C SER A 380 -6.86 21.56 -44.27
N ASN A 381 -5.65 21.20 -43.83
CA ASN A 381 -5.13 19.84 -43.92
C ASN A 381 -5.48 19.04 -42.66
N ILE A 382 -5.46 19.65 -41.47
CA ILE A 382 -5.86 19.02 -40.22
C ILE A 382 -7.36 18.77 -40.18
N GLU A 383 -8.23 19.64 -40.69
CA GLU A 383 -9.68 19.33 -40.76
C GLU A 383 -9.93 18.13 -41.70
N LYS A 384 -9.24 18.06 -42.84
CA LYS A 384 -9.31 16.91 -43.74
C LYS A 384 -8.74 15.65 -43.12
N ASP A 385 -7.57 15.73 -42.48
CA ASP A 385 -6.91 14.60 -41.84
C ASP A 385 -7.65 14.15 -40.59
N TRP A 386 -8.28 15.07 -39.84
CA TRP A 386 -9.16 14.82 -38.70
C TRP A 386 -10.47 14.18 -39.14
N GLU A 387 -11.08 14.62 -40.24
CA GLU A 387 -12.26 13.97 -40.81
C GLU A 387 -11.92 12.54 -41.27
N VAL A 388 -10.76 12.34 -41.92
CA VAL A 388 -10.26 11.00 -42.29
C VAL A 388 -9.94 10.14 -41.06
N LEU A 389 -9.33 10.71 -40.02
CA LEU A 389 -9.00 9.99 -38.77
C LEU A 389 -10.24 9.69 -37.94
N SER A 390 -11.20 10.61 -37.85
CA SER A 390 -12.48 10.43 -37.17
C SER A 390 -13.27 9.30 -37.83
N ASN A 391 -13.37 9.30 -39.16
CA ASN A 391 -14.01 8.20 -39.89
C ASN A 391 -13.30 6.85 -39.64
N LYS A 392 -11.96 6.83 -39.61
CA LYS A 392 -11.20 5.62 -39.25
C LYS A 392 -11.40 5.21 -37.79
N PHE A 393 -11.62 6.17 -36.89
CA PHE A 393 -11.87 5.91 -35.48
C PHE A 393 -13.27 5.32 -35.28
N ASP A 394 -14.27 5.83 -36.01
CA ASP A 394 -15.61 5.27 -36.05
C ASP A 394 -15.60 3.85 -36.63
N ASP A 395 -14.84 3.60 -37.71
CA ASP A 395 -14.62 2.25 -38.26
C ASP A 395 -13.95 1.31 -37.24
N LEU A 396 -13.00 1.82 -36.44
CA LEU A 396 -12.34 1.06 -35.38
C LEU A 396 -13.26 0.78 -34.18
N ILE A 397 -14.14 1.71 -33.82
CA ILE A 397 -15.16 1.52 -32.79
C ILE A 397 -16.15 0.45 -33.25
N ILE A 398 -16.64 0.52 -34.49
CA ILE A 398 -17.49 -0.52 -35.09
C ILE A 398 -16.78 -1.87 -35.09
N ALA A 399 -15.51 -1.92 -35.50
CA ALA A 399 -14.71 -3.15 -35.48
C ALA A 399 -14.50 -3.68 -34.05
N ALA A 400 -14.29 -2.81 -33.06
CA ALA A 400 -14.15 -3.18 -31.66
C ALA A 400 -15.46 -3.70 -31.07
N GLU A 401 -16.61 -3.11 -31.41
CA GLU A 401 -17.94 -3.60 -31.05
C GLU A 401 -18.23 -4.97 -31.69
N GLU A 402 -17.84 -5.16 -32.96
CA GLU A 402 -17.92 -6.47 -33.62
C GLU A 402 -17.04 -7.52 -32.94
N VAL A 403 -15.82 -7.16 -32.54
CA VAL A 403 -14.92 -8.05 -31.80
C VAL A 403 -15.50 -8.38 -30.43
N ALA A 404 -16.03 -7.39 -29.70
CA ALA A 404 -16.69 -7.61 -28.41
C ALA A 404 -17.93 -8.52 -28.55
N ALA A 405 -18.72 -8.35 -29.61
CA ALA A 405 -19.85 -9.23 -29.92
C ALA A 405 -19.39 -10.65 -30.28
N LYS A 406 -18.29 -10.81 -31.04
CA LYS A 406 -17.68 -12.11 -31.35
C LYS A 406 -17.12 -12.79 -30.08
N GLU A 407 -16.49 -12.05 -29.18
CA GLU A 407 -16.03 -12.56 -27.89
C GLU A 407 -17.17 -12.98 -26.98
N ALA A 408 -18.27 -12.22 -26.94
CA ALA A 408 -19.46 -12.59 -26.19
C ALA A 408 -20.05 -13.91 -26.73
N ARG A 409 -20.19 -14.05 -28.05
CA ARG A 409 -20.62 -15.30 -28.70
C ARG A 409 -19.65 -16.46 -28.40
N PHE A 410 -18.34 -16.20 -28.40
CA PHE A 410 -17.34 -17.20 -28.06
C PHE A 410 -17.43 -17.64 -26.59
N ARG A 411 -17.65 -16.70 -25.66
CA ARG A 411 -17.88 -17.00 -24.23
C ARG A 411 -19.14 -17.83 -24.03
N GLU A 412 -20.25 -17.49 -24.69
CA GLU A 412 -21.48 -18.29 -24.66
C GLU A 412 -21.28 -19.69 -25.24
N ALA A 413 -20.58 -19.80 -26.37
CA ALA A 413 -20.27 -21.10 -26.98
C ALA A 413 -19.36 -21.96 -26.08
N LYS A 414 -18.39 -21.34 -25.41
CA LYS A 414 -17.51 -22.02 -24.44
C LYS A 414 -18.30 -22.50 -23.22
N ALA A 415 -19.14 -21.66 -22.63
CA ALA A 415 -20.00 -22.04 -21.50
C ALA A 415 -20.96 -23.17 -21.88
N LYS A 416 -21.54 -23.12 -23.09
CA LYS A 416 -22.38 -24.21 -23.61
C LYS A 416 -21.60 -25.52 -23.76
N ARG A 417 -20.35 -25.46 -24.25
CA ARG A 417 -19.48 -26.64 -24.39
C ARG A 417 -19.11 -27.22 -23.02
N GLU A 418 -18.77 -26.39 -22.04
CA GLU A 418 -18.46 -26.84 -20.67
C GLU A 418 -19.66 -27.53 -20.04
N ARG A 419 -20.86 -26.96 -20.18
CA ARG A 419 -22.11 -27.57 -19.72
C ARG A 419 -22.37 -28.94 -20.36
N LEU A 420 -22.24 -29.04 -21.69
CA LEU A 420 -22.41 -30.32 -22.40
C LEU A 420 -21.36 -31.36 -22.00
N THR A 421 -20.13 -30.92 -21.72
CA THR A 421 -19.05 -31.80 -21.26
C THR A 421 -19.35 -32.37 -19.87
N GLU A 422 -19.88 -31.55 -18.97
CA GLU A 422 -20.30 -32.00 -17.63
C GLU A 422 -21.54 -32.91 -17.71
N GLU A 423 -22.52 -32.61 -18.56
CA GLU A 423 -23.67 -33.49 -18.82
C GLU A 423 -23.20 -34.87 -19.33
N TRP A 424 -22.25 -34.93 -20.26
CA TRP A 424 -21.66 -36.18 -20.73
C TRP A 424 -20.86 -36.92 -19.66
N ARG A 425 -20.17 -36.18 -18.78
CA ARG A 425 -19.45 -36.78 -17.67
C ARG A 425 -20.39 -37.45 -16.68
N GLN A 426 -21.48 -36.77 -16.32
CA GLN A 426 -22.53 -37.33 -15.46
C GLN A 426 -23.22 -38.53 -16.10
N GLU A 427 -23.48 -38.49 -17.41
CA GLU A 427 -24.03 -39.64 -18.12
C GLU A 427 -23.04 -40.83 -18.14
N ALA A 428 -21.75 -40.57 -18.30
CA ALA A 428 -20.72 -41.61 -18.24
C ALA A 428 -20.61 -42.23 -16.84
N GLU A 429 -20.59 -41.40 -15.79
CA GLU A 429 -20.60 -41.86 -14.38
C GLU A 429 -21.85 -42.72 -14.10
N PHE A 430 -23.04 -42.25 -14.51
CA PHE A 430 -24.28 -43.02 -14.38
C PHE A 430 -24.24 -44.36 -15.13
N ARG A 431 -23.66 -44.40 -16.34
CA ARG A 431 -23.48 -45.65 -17.09
C ARG A 431 -22.52 -46.61 -16.39
N GLU A 432 -21.44 -46.12 -15.79
CA GLU A 432 -20.52 -46.95 -15.01
C GLU A 432 -21.20 -47.52 -13.77
N GLU A 433 -21.98 -46.72 -13.04
CA GLU A 433 -22.79 -47.18 -11.90
C GLU A 433 -23.78 -48.26 -12.32
N MET A 434 -24.52 -48.04 -13.42
CA MET A 434 -25.45 -49.04 -13.96
C MET A 434 -24.73 -50.34 -14.35
N LEU A 435 -23.55 -50.26 -14.97
CA LEU A 435 -22.74 -51.44 -15.29
C LEU A 435 -22.26 -52.18 -14.04
N ALA A 436 -21.92 -51.46 -12.97
CA ALA A 436 -21.57 -52.07 -11.69
C ALA A 436 -22.76 -52.83 -11.08
N ILE A 437 -23.96 -52.23 -11.10
CA ILE A 437 -25.19 -52.88 -10.66
C ILE A 437 -25.48 -54.14 -11.48
N PHE A 438 -25.35 -54.07 -12.81
CA PHE A 438 -25.57 -55.25 -13.66
C PHE A 438 -24.57 -56.37 -13.39
N LYS A 439 -23.30 -56.06 -13.16
CA LYS A 439 -22.28 -57.06 -12.78
C LYS A 439 -22.62 -57.73 -11.44
N GLU A 440 -23.10 -56.94 -10.48
CA GLU A 440 -23.50 -57.45 -9.18
C GLU A 440 -24.74 -58.35 -9.27
N TRP A 441 -25.73 -57.98 -10.10
CA TRP A 441 -26.86 -58.84 -10.41
C TRP A 441 -26.46 -60.14 -11.11
N ASP A 442 -25.51 -60.12 -12.04
CA ASP A 442 -25.00 -61.34 -12.67
C ASP A 442 -24.27 -62.24 -11.66
N ARG A 443 -23.51 -61.64 -10.72
CA ARG A 443 -22.86 -62.34 -9.61
C ARG A 443 -23.88 -63.04 -8.71
N VAL A 444 -24.86 -62.29 -8.19
CA VAL A 444 -25.95 -62.83 -7.36
C VAL A 444 -26.74 -63.90 -8.13
N GLY A 445 -27.02 -63.68 -9.41
CA GLY A 445 -27.69 -64.65 -10.27
C GLY A 445 -26.90 -65.93 -10.52
N LYS A 446 -25.56 -65.90 -10.47
CA LYS A 446 -24.71 -67.10 -10.49
C LYS A 446 -24.77 -67.82 -9.14
N GLU A 447 -24.63 -67.09 -8.03
CA GLU A 447 -24.68 -67.66 -6.67
C GLU A 447 -26.01 -68.37 -6.41
N VAL A 448 -27.15 -67.77 -6.80
CA VAL A 448 -28.47 -68.39 -6.67
C VAL A 448 -28.60 -69.65 -7.53
N ARG A 449 -27.98 -69.68 -8.72
CA ARG A 449 -27.98 -70.87 -9.59
C ARG A 449 -27.13 -71.99 -9.00
N GLU A 450 -25.96 -71.66 -8.46
CA GLU A 450 -25.08 -72.60 -7.77
C GLU A 450 -25.73 -73.16 -6.50
N GLU A 451 -26.39 -72.31 -5.69
CA GLU A 451 -27.12 -72.75 -4.50
C GLU A 451 -28.30 -73.67 -4.86
N ARG A 452 -29.06 -73.35 -5.92
CA ARG A 452 -30.13 -74.23 -6.42
C ARG A 452 -29.59 -75.57 -6.92
N ALA A 453 -28.47 -75.56 -7.64
CA ALA A 453 -27.83 -76.78 -8.11
C ALA A 453 -27.33 -77.63 -6.93
N ALA A 454 -26.73 -77.01 -5.92
CA ALA A 454 -26.28 -77.69 -4.70
C ALA A 454 -27.44 -78.28 -3.89
N ARG A 455 -28.57 -77.56 -3.76
CA ARG A 455 -29.79 -78.09 -3.12
C ARG A 455 -30.38 -79.26 -3.90
N ALA A 456 -30.48 -79.15 -5.24
CA ALA A 456 -30.97 -80.24 -6.07
C ALA A 456 -30.07 -81.48 -6.01
N GLN A 457 -28.74 -81.29 -5.94
CA GLN A 457 -27.79 -82.39 -5.74
C GLN A 457 -27.95 -83.03 -4.36
N ALA A 458 -28.10 -82.23 -3.30
CA ALA A 458 -28.34 -82.73 -1.94
C ALA A 458 -29.67 -83.48 -1.81
N GLU A 459 -30.73 -83.02 -2.47
CA GLU A 459 -32.02 -83.73 -2.56
C GLU A 459 -31.87 -85.05 -3.31
N ALA A 460 -31.16 -85.08 -4.45
CA ALA A 460 -30.88 -86.31 -5.18
C ALA A 460 -30.04 -87.32 -4.36
N GLU A 461 -29.01 -86.85 -3.64
CA GLU A 461 -28.22 -87.67 -2.73
C GLU A 461 -29.08 -88.23 -1.58
N ALA A 462 -29.97 -87.42 -1.01
CA ALA A 462 -30.91 -87.85 0.03
C ALA A 462 -31.91 -88.90 -0.49
N GLU A 463 -32.44 -88.73 -1.71
CA GLU A 463 -33.30 -89.73 -2.37
C GLU A 463 -32.55 -91.04 -2.63
N THR A 464 -31.26 -90.97 -3.02
CA THR A 464 -30.42 -92.15 -3.24
C THR A 464 -30.17 -92.91 -1.93
N VAL A 465 -29.84 -92.20 -0.85
CA VAL A 465 -29.67 -92.80 0.50
C VAL A 465 -30.97 -93.40 1.03
N GLN A 466 -32.12 -92.83 0.66
CA GLN A 466 -33.43 -93.37 1.02
C GLN A 466 -33.81 -94.60 0.21
N GLN A 467 -33.39 -94.69 -1.06
CA GLN A 467 -33.53 -95.89 -1.89
C GLN A 467 -32.60 -97.03 -1.46
N GLU A 468 -31.40 -96.75 -0.95
CA GLU A 468 -30.47 -97.77 -0.40
C GLU A 468 -30.91 -98.34 0.97
N ARG A 469 -31.86 -97.69 1.64
CA ARG A 469 -32.42 -98.13 2.94
C ARG A 469 -33.69 -98.98 2.83
N ILE A 470 -34.26 -99.11 1.63
CA ILE A 470 -35.42 -99.97 1.30
C ILE A 470 -34.89 -101.22 0.61
#